data_AF-A0A8B6XAJ6-F1
#
_entry.id   AF-A0A8B6XAJ6-F1
#
_cell.length_a   1.000
_cell.length_b   1.000
_cell.length_c   1.000
_cell.angle_alpha   90.00
_cell.angle_beta   90.00
_cell.angle_gamma   90.00
#
_symmetry.space_group_name_H-M   'P 1'
#
loop_
_entity.id
_entity.type
_entity.pdbx_description
1 polymer ?
#
loop_
_entity_poly.entity_id
_entity_poly.type
_entity_poly.pdbx_seq_one_letter_code
_entity_poly.pdbx_strand_id
1 'polypeptide(L)'
;MEWVCGFAMEAGRLKAVAVNEDRQRTTISLGELHRQGVPTASRTSRAKVCVNFQAFRAGSGHEYRQCFGIELPEDIRDNHQVFEFKENNNIYFVPALVLMRALFQPAILVLPDIFLNNALERACHLSWKSHDVAPELIIHASWAYPSYKHRYANWENPFRWFMAHPSATHMVDSVHQHAIEARCAMALPEAELEANINFVEYAGRRFVTNFKIISITPLDKPIHELKQLKSAIRYHDGHDNCERAQHRHDLPTIPRHADSSTDVNDDEWQIIEPLITNHLGRPTTDLRQRLNSVIGKLATGLSWKSYPYTRGTWNDASQAYRRWKKCGDLELILSVIRERRTATTE
;
A
#
# COMPACT_ATOMS: atom_id res chain seq x y z
N MET A 1 -0.83 5.94 28.40
CA MET A 1 -1.32 4.94 27.42
C MET A 1 -2.83 4.94 27.42
N GLU A 2 -3.45 4.41 26.38
CA GLU A 2 -4.91 4.34 26.25
C GLU A 2 -5.33 3.03 25.58
N TRP A 3 -6.53 2.56 25.91
CA TRP A 3 -7.13 1.34 25.35
C TRP A 3 -8.53 1.64 24.83
N VAL A 4 -8.77 1.41 23.54
CA VAL A 4 -10.13 1.45 22.99
C VAL A 4 -10.92 0.29 23.57
N CYS A 5 -12.08 0.60 24.14
CA CYS A 5 -12.99 -0.40 24.70
C CYS A 5 -14.12 -0.76 23.73
N GLY A 6 -14.32 0.05 22.68
CA GLY A 6 -15.40 -0.14 21.71
C GLY A 6 -15.73 1.17 20.98
N PHE A 7 -16.94 1.23 20.41
CA PHE A 7 -17.42 2.39 19.67
C PHE A 7 -18.77 2.86 20.19
N ALA A 8 -19.04 4.15 20.01
CA ALA A 8 -20.33 4.74 20.33
C ALA A 8 -20.67 5.86 19.34
N MET A 9 -21.97 6.11 19.18
CA MET A 9 -22.47 7.28 18.44
C MET A 9 -22.53 8.48 19.38
N GLU A 10 -21.81 9.54 19.05
CA GLU A 10 -21.82 10.80 19.80
C GLU A 10 -22.05 11.96 18.83
N ALA A 11 -23.10 12.75 19.07
CA ALA A 11 -23.52 13.85 18.19
C ALA A 11 -23.64 13.42 16.70
N GLY A 12 -24.19 12.23 16.45
CA GLY A 12 -24.39 11.68 15.10
C GLY A 12 -23.12 11.20 14.40
N ARG A 13 -21.98 11.12 15.10
CA ARG A 13 -20.73 10.59 14.56
C ARG A 13 -20.26 9.40 15.37
N LEU A 14 -19.79 8.36 14.67
CA LEU A 14 -19.14 7.23 15.29
C LEU A 14 -17.79 7.67 15.87
N LYS A 15 -17.54 7.35 17.13
CA LYS A 15 -16.27 7.62 17.80
C LYS A 15 -15.86 6.41 18.62
N ALA A 16 -14.55 6.23 18.82
CA ALA A 16 -14.04 5.18 19.66
C ALA A 16 -14.06 5.62 21.12
N VAL A 17 -14.61 4.78 21.99
CA VAL A 17 -14.57 4.99 23.44
C VAL A 17 -13.31 4.34 23.95
N ALA A 18 -12.50 5.09 24.69
CA ALA A 18 -11.25 4.58 25.24
C ALA A 18 -11.14 4.90 26.73
N VAL A 19 -10.23 4.21 27.40
CA VAL A 19 -9.85 4.45 28.79
C VAL A 19 -8.35 4.71 28.83
N ASN A 20 -7.95 5.79 29.50
CA ASN A 20 -6.54 6.12 29.72
C ASN A 20 -5.98 5.44 30.98
N GLU A 21 -4.68 5.61 31.24
CA GLU A 21 -4.02 5.08 32.46
C GLU A 21 -4.66 5.56 33.77
N ASP A 22 -5.24 6.76 33.78
CA ASP A 22 -5.92 7.35 34.93
C ASP A 22 -7.35 6.82 35.14
N ARG A 23 -7.74 5.77 34.41
CA ARG A 23 -9.09 5.16 34.40
C ARG A 23 -10.18 6.13 33.95
N GLN A 24 -9.81 7.21 33.28
CA GLN A 24 -10.76 8.18 32.75
C GLN A 24 -11.22 7.76 31.37
N ARG A 25 -12.53 7.86 31.14
CA ARG A 25 -13.13 7.67 29.84
C ARG A 25 -12.73 8.82 28.91
N THR A 26 -12.11 8.47 27.80
CA THR A 26 -11.78 9.39 26.71
C THR A 26 -12.53 8.99 25.44
N THR A 27 -12.53 9.87 24.45
CA THR A 27 -13.15 9.60 23.16
C THR A 27 -12.20 9.99 22.05
N ILE A 28 -12.00 9.07 21.11
CA ILE A 28 -11.04 9.18 20.02
C ILE A 28 -11.81 9.28 18.71
N SER A 29 -11.46 10.27 17.89
CA SER A 29 -12.03 10.39 16.55
C SER A 29 -11.46 9.31 15.62
N LEU A 30 -12.23 8.86 14.62
CA LEU A 30 -11.77 7.81 13.71
C LEU A 30 -10.46 8.16 12.98
N GLY A 31 -10.25 9.45 12.67
CA GLY A 31 -9.01 9.96 12.08
C GLY A 31 -7.76 9.73 12.92
N GLU A 32 -7.92 9.64 14.24
CA GLU A 32 -6.82 9.49 15.20
C GLU A 32 -6.48 8.03 15.50
N LEU A 33 -7.37 7.10 15.14
CA LEU A 33 -7.21 5.66 15.42
C LEU A 33 -5.98 5.02 14.78
N HIS A 34 -5.39 5.66 13.75
CA HIS A 34 -4.14 5.18 13.16
C HIS A 34 -2.95 5.25 14.13
N ARG A 35 -3.01 6.10 15.16
CA ARG A 35 -1.96 6.28 16.17
C ARG A 35 -2.44 6.14 17.62
N GLN A 36 -3.74 6.32 17.87
CA GLN A 36 -4.38 6.28 19.20
C GLN A 36 -5.27 5.05 19.41
N GLY A 37 -5.40 4.61 20.66
CA GLY A 37 -6.33 3.54 21.05
C GLY A 37 -5.73 2.16 21.33
N VAL A 38 -4.40 2.03 21.25
CA VAL A 38 -3.66 0.84 21.67
C VAL A 38 -2.44 1.28 22.47
N PRO A 39 -2.12 0.63 23.60
CA PRO A 39 -0.95 0.93 24.40
C PRO A 39 0.36 0.86 23.62
N THR A 40 1.26 1.78 23.94
CA THR A 40 2.60 1.85 23.34
C THR A 40 3.64 1.60 24.41
N ALA A 41 4.64 0.75 24.12
CA ALA A 41 5.76 0.51 25.03
C ALA A 41 7.04 1.19 24.55
N SER A 42 7.86 1.66 25.50
CA SER A 42 9.17 2.27 25.22
C SER A 42 10.22 1.24 24.77
N ARG A 43 10.10 -0.02 25.22
CA ARG A 43 10.95 -1.14 24.82
C ARG A 43 10.08 -2.25 24.23
N THR A 44 10.35 -2.61 22.99
CA THR A 44 9.67 -3.70 22.27
C THR A 44 10.67 -4.61 21.60
N SER A 45 10.40 -5.91 21.62
CA SER A 45 11.10 -6.90 20.81
C SER A 45 10.49 -6.98 19.41
N ARG A 46 11.25 -7.51 18.45
CA ARG A 46 10.80 -7.70 17.06
C ARG A 46 10.87 -9.16 16.66
N ALA A 47 9.91 -9.61 15.87
CA ALA A 47 9.94 -10.91 15.21
C ALA A 47 9.38 -10.81 13.79
N LYS A 48 9.86 -11.68 12.90
CA LYS A 48 9.21 -11.98 11.63
C LYS A 48 8.36 -13.23 11.83
N VAL A 49 7.12 -13.17 11.36
CA VAL A 49 6.13 -14.25 11.47
C VAL A 49 5.59 -14.61 10.09
N CYS A 50 5.32 -15.89 9.87
CA CYS A 50 4.61 -16.41 8.70
C CYS A 50 3.46 -17.28 9.21
N VAL A 51 2.24 -16.76 9.14
CA VAL A 51 1.09 -17.35 9.82
C VAL A 51 -0.15 -17.29 8.94
N ASN A 52 -0.96 -18.33 9.04
CA ASN A 52 -2.26 -18.43 8.37
C ASN A 52 -3.33 -17.76 9.25
N PHE A 53 -4.17 -16.87 8.69
CA PHE A 53 -5.19 -16.16 9.46
C PHE A 53 -6.19 -17.09 10.16
N GLN A 54 -6.41 -18.29 9.63
CA GLN A 54 -7.28 -19.30 10.23
C GLN A 54 -6.67 -19.93 11.50
N ALA A 55 -5.38 -19.71 11.77
CA ALA A 55 -4.76 -20.09 13.05
C ALA A 55 -5.09 -19.11 14.19
N PHE A 56 -5.64 -17.92 13.88
CA PHE A 56 -5.97 -16.91 14.86
C PHE A 56 -7.28 -17.26 15.57
N ARG A 57 -7.29 -17.12 16.89
CA ARG A 57 -8.47 -17.32 17.74
C ARG A 57 -8.90 -16.01 18.35
N ALA A 58 -10.16 -15.63 18.16
CA ALA A 58 -10.72 -14.46 18.79
C ALA A 58 -10.85 -14.66 20.32
N GLY A 59 -10.40 -13.67 21.09
CA GLY A 59 -10.48 -13.63 22.54
C GLY A 59 -10.76 -12.22 23.07
N SER A 60 -10.73 -12.10 24.40
CA SER A 60 -10.97 -10.83 25.10
C SER A 60 -9.68 -10.02 25.29
N GLY A 61 -9.82 -8.71 25.47
CA GLY A 61 -8.72 -7.78 25.76
C GLY A 61 -8.13 -7.88 27.16
N HIS A 62 -8.66 -8.73 28.04
CA HIS A 62 -8.31 -8.76 29.47
C HIS A 62 -6.82 -8.97 29.72
N GLU A 63 -6.22 -10.01 29.14
CA GLU A 63 -4.79 -10.29 29.33
C GLU A 63 -3.90 -9.20 28.74
N TYR A 64 -4.30 -8.67 27.58
CA TYR A 64 -3.58 -7.60 26.92
C TYR A 64 -3.55 -6.37 27.82
N ARG A 65 -4.69 -5.96 28.38
CA ARG A 65 -4.78 -4.85 29.31
C ARG A 65 -3.98 -5.07 30.60
N GLN A 66 -4.02 -6.28 31.17
CA GLN A 66 -3.21 -6.63 32.35
C GLN A 66 -1.71 -6.43 32.10
N CYS A 67 -1.21 -6.83 30.93
CA CYS A 67 0.18 -6.61 30.53
C CYS A 67 0.57 -5.12 30.56
N PHE A 68 -0.35 -4.22 30.21
CA PHE A 68 -0.11 -2.77 30.17
C PHE A 68 -0.62 -2.03 31.42
N GLY A 69 -1.10 -2.74 32.45
CA GLY A 69 -1.62 -2.13 33.68
C GLY A 69 -2.88 -1.29 33.49
N ILE A 70 -3.71 -1.60 32.48
CA ILE A 70 -4.93 -0.82 32.18
C ILE A 70 -6.14 -1.48 32.84
N GLU A 71 -6.67 -0.82 33.86
CA GLU A 71 -7.92 -1.20 34.51
C GLU A 71 -9.09 -0.39 33.95
N LEU A 72 -10.21 -1.06 33.71
CA LEU A 72 -11.43 -0.42 33.22
C LEU A 72 -12.35 -0.09 34.40
N PRO A 73 -13.04 1.06 34.36
CA PRO A 73 -14.17 1.35 35.24
C PRO A 73 -15.28 0.28 35.16
N GLU A 74 -16.04 0.09 36.24
CA GLU A 74 -17.10 -0.93 36.32
C GLU A 74 -18.22 -0.75 35.29
N ASP A 75 -18.46 0.49 34.83
CA ASP A 75 -19.48 0.84 33.86
C ASP A 75 -19.05 0.61 32.40
N ILE A 76 -17.77 0.31 32.14
CA ILE A 76 -17.21 0.14 30.80
C ILE A 76 -16.94 -1.33 30.51
N ARG A 77 -17.62 -1.87 29.49
CA ARG A 77 -17.34 -3.21 28.96
C ARG A 77 -16.16 -3.17 27.99
N ASP A 78 -15.30 -4.19 28.09
CA ASP A 78 -14.18 -4.40 27.17
C ASP A 78 -14.63 -5.13 25.91
N ASN A 79 -15.08 -4.37 24.92
CA ASN A 79 -15.54 -4.90 23.63
C ASN A 79 -14.44 -4.86 22.55
N HIS A 80 -13.17 -4.73 22.94
CA HIS A 80 -12.05 -4.80 22.01
C HIS A 80 -11.55 -6.23 21.88
N GLN A 81 -11.77 -6.81 20.70
CA GLN A 81 -11.32 -8.14 20.35
C GLN A 81 -9.79 -8.18 20.25
N VAL A 82 -9.21 -9.22 20.85
CA VAL A 82 -7.79 -9.55 20.71
C VAL A 82 -7.68 -10.95 20.12
N PHE A 83 -6.85 -11.11 19.10
CA PHE A 83 -6.60 -12.40 18.48
C PHE A 83 -5.37 -13.07 19.08
N GLU A 84 -5.49 -14.35 19.39
CA GLU A 84 -4.40 -15.22 19.81
C GLU A 84 -3.93 -16.09 18.64
N PHE A 85 -2.61 -16.17 18.40
CA PHE A 85 -2.05 -17.19 17.52
C PHE A 85 -0.74 -17.75 18.09
N LYS A 86 -0.34 -18.94 17.63
CA LYS A 86 0.88 -19.62 18.07
C LYS A 86 1.86 -19.78 16.92
N GLU A 87 3.13 -19.50 17.19
CA GLU A 87 4.22 -19.71 16.23
C GLU A 87 5.54 -19.94 16.96
N ASN A 88 6.29 -20.98 16.57
CA ASN A 88 7.58 -21.34 17.16
C ASN A 88 7.55 -21.46 18.70
N ASN A 89 6.53 -22.13 19.25
CA ASN A 89 6.25 -22.26 20.69
C ASN A 89 5.90 -20.96 21.44
N ASN A 90 5.71 -19.85 20.74
CA ASN A 90 5.32 -18.58 21.33
C ASN A 90 3.84 -18.31 21.09
N ILE A 91 3.19 -17.66 22.06
CA ILE A 91 1.79 -17.24 21.98
C ILE A 91 1.77 -15.72 21.81
N TYR A 92 1.11 -15.25 20.76
CA TYR A 92 0.98 -13.85 20.41
C TYR A 92 -0.45 -13.36 20.58
N PHE A 93 -0.60 -12.16 21.13
CA PHE A 93 -1.86 -11.46 21.30
C PHE A 93 -1.87 -10.19 20.45
N VAL A 94 -2.81 -10.09 19.52
CA VAL A 94 -2.91 -8.98 18.57
C VAL A 94 -4.29 -8.33 18.66
N PRO A 95 -4.39 -7.07 19.14
CA PRO A 95 -5.65 -6.34 19.15
C PRO A 95 -6.20 -6.15 17.74
N ALA A 96 -7.53 -6.21 17.57
CA ALA A 96 -8.17 -6.01 16.26
C ALA A 96 -7.74 -4.69 15.61
N LEU A 97 -7.73 -3.59 16.38
CA LEU A 97 -7.22 -2.29 15.92
C LEU A 97 -5.77 -2.32 15.41
N VAL A 98 -4.89 -3.16 15.98
CA VAL A 98 -3.51 -3.32 15.47
C VAL A 98 -3.52 -3.99 14.10
N LEU A 99 -4.35 -5.02 13.90
CA LEU A 99 -4.51 -5.67 12.59
C LEU A 99 -5.16 -4.74 11.57
N MET A 100 -6.20 -4.00 11.96
CA MET A 100 -6.85 -3.00 11.09
C MET A 100 -5.84 -1.97 10.58
N ARG A 101 -4.99 -1.44 11.47
CA ARG A 101 -3.90 -0.52 11.08
C ARG A 101 -2.91 -1.15 10.13
N ALA A 102 -2.66 -2.45 10.24
CA ALA A 102 -1.71 -3.16 9.39
C ALA A 102 -2.31 -3.45 8.00
N LEU A 103 -3.56 -3.91 7.96
CA LEU A 103 -4.29 -4.36 6.77
C LEU A 103 -4.80 -3.20 5.90
N PHE A 104 -5.20 -2.09 6.52
CA PHE A 104 -5.79 -0.96 5.81
C PHE A 104 -4.76 0.16 5.64
N GLN A 105 -3.87 0.01 4.66
CA GLN A 105 -2.81 0.99 4.37
C GLN A 105 -3.21 1.97 3.27
N PRO A 106 -2.78 3.25 3.36
CA PRO A 106 -2.16 3.88 4.53
C PRO A 106 -3.19 4.18 5.64
N ALA A 107 -2.94 3.70 6.85
CA ALA A 107 -3.92 3.71 7.94
C ALA A 107 -4.47 5.11 8.29
N ILE A 108 -3.64 6.15 8.24
CA ILE A 108 -4.07 7.53 8.51
C ILE A 108 -5.18 8.02 7.57
N LEU A 109 -5.23 7.48 6.36
CA LEU A 109 -6.16 7.90 5.31
C LEU A 109 -7.31 6.93 5.13
N VAL A 110 -7.02 5.62 5.17
CA VAL A 110 -7.99 4.58 4.85
C VAL A 110 -8.83 4.18 6.05
N LEU A 111 -8.19 4.06 7.22
CA LEU A 111 -8.84 3.48 8.41
C LEU A 111 -10.17 4.18 8.80
N PRO A 112 -10.30 5.52 8.74
CA PRO A 112 -11.57 6.17 9.08
C PRO A 112 -12.73 5.75 8.18
N ASP A 113 -12.46 5.54 6.89
CA ASP A 113 -13.47 5.15 5.90
C ASP A 113 -13.90 3.68 6.06
N ILE A 114 -13.02 2.81 6.54
CA ILE A 114 -13.33 1.38 6.80
C ILE A 114 -14.41 1.22 7.88
N PHE A 115 -14.53 2.18 8.80
CA PHE A 115 -15.59 2.18 9.81
C PHE A 115 -16.95 2.68 9.29
N LEU A 116 -17.04 3.09 8.03
CA LEU A 116 -18.29 3.52 7.40
C LEU A 116 -19.00 2.35 6.70
N ASN A 117 -20.31 2.48 6.55
CA ASN A 117 -21.09 1.50 5.79
C ASN A 117 -20.64 1.45 4.32
N ASN A 118 -20.58 0.25 3.73
CA ASN A 118 -20.17 0.03 2.34
C ASN A 118 -18.82 0.71 2.02
N ALA A 119 -17.83 0.51 2.89
CA ALA A 119 -16.56 1.22 2.83
C ALA A 119 -15.84 1.04 1.48
N LEU A 120 -15.88 -0.18 0.92
CA LEU A 120 -15.25 -0.50 -0.36
C LEU A 120 -15.92 0.22 -1.52
N GLU A 121 -17.25 0.20 -1.61
CA GLU A 121 -18.03 0.83 -2.68
C GLU A 121 -17.90 2.35 -2.64
N ARG A 122 -17.75 2.93 -1.45
CA ARG A 122 -17.48 4.35 -1.26
C ARG A 122 -16.07 4.77 -1.70
N ALA A 123 -15.13 3.83 -1.66
CA ALA A 123 -13.74 4.10 -1.99
C ALA A 123 -13.43 3.79 -3.46
N CYS A 124 -14.02 2.73 -4.01
CA CYS A 124 -13.67 2.18 -5.30
C CYS A 124 -14.82 1.42 -5.96
N HIS A 125 -14.71 1.19 -7.27
CA HIS A 125 -15.61 0.34 -8.04
C HIS A 125 -14.84 -0.41 -9.13
N LEU A 126 -15.47 -1.43 -9.72
CA LEU A 126 -14.93 -2.16 -10.86
C LEU A 126 -15.47 -1.58 -12.17
N SER A 127 -14.57 -1.20 -13.07
CA SER A 127 -14.91 -0.71 -14.41
C SER A 127 -14.76 -1.83 -15.44
N TRP A 128 -15.86 -2.12 -16.13
CA TRP A 128 -15.95 -3.14 -17.17
C TRP A 128 -15.93 -2.46 -18.54
N LYS A 129 -14.88 -2.70 -19.34
CA LYS A 129 -14.79 -2.14 -20.71
C LYS A 129 -15.54 -3.02 -21.74
N SER A 130 -15.48 -4.33 -21.56
CA SER A 130 -16.23 -5.34 -22.30
C SER A 130 -16.34 -6.60 -21.45
N HIS A 131 -17.21 -7.54 -21.83
CA HIS A 131 -17.41 -8.80 -21.08
C HIS A 131 -16.18 -9.72 -21.13
N ASP A 132 -15.36 -9.64 -22.18
CA ASP A 132 -14.19 -10.50 -22.39
C ASP A 132 -12.89 -9.95 -21.77
N VAL A 133 -12.94 -8.77 -21.16
CA VAL A 133 -11.76 -8.10 -20.59
C VAL A 133 -11.88 -8.05 -19.08
N ALA A 134 -10.83 -8.52 -18.39
CA ALA A 134 -10.68 -8.41 -16.95
C ALA A 134 -10.99 -6.99 -16.45
N PRO A 135 -11.91 -6.83 -15.48
CA PRO A 135 -12.28 -5.50 -14.99
C PRO A 135 -11.10 -4.80 -14.32
N GLU A 136 -11.13 -3.47 -14.40
CA GLU A 136 -10.13 -2.59 -13.82
C GLU A 136 -10.67 -1.95 -12.54
N LEU A 137 -9.86 -1.96 -11.47
CA LEU A 137 -10.21 -1.29 -10.23
C LEU A 137 -10.05 0.23 -10.39
N ILE A 138 -11.14 0.97 -10.15
CA ILE A 138 -11.14 2.43 -10.15
C ILE A 138 -11.36 2.92 -8.72
N ILE A 139 -10.38 3.65 -8.19
CA ILE A 139 -10.43 4.21 -6.83
C ILE A 139 -10.74 5.70 -6.94
N HIS A 140 -11.88 6.10 -6.40
CA HIS A 140 -12.39 7.47 -6.43
C HIS A 140 -12.43 8.13 -5.04
N ALA A 141 -11.99 7.40 -4.01
CA ALA A 141 -11.83 7.92 -2.67
C ALA A 141 -11.00 9.22 -2.65
N SER A 142 -11.48 10.23 -1.94
CA SER A 142 -10.79 11.53 -1.86
C SER A 142 -9.36 11.40 -1.31
N TRP A 143 -9.12 10.42 -0.44
CA TRP A 143 -7.81 10.14 0.14
C TRP A 143 -6.83 9.45 -0.83
N ALA A 144 -7.30 8.88 -1.94
CA ALA A 144 -6.43 8.24 -2.92
C ALA A 144 -5.47 9.23 -3.57
N TYR A 145 -5.94 10.46 -3.85
CA TYR A 145 -5.13 11.52 -4.48
C TYR A 145 -3.92 11.96 -3.62
N PRO A 146 -4.08 12.29 -2.32
CA PRO A 146 -2.96 12.47 -1.40
C PRO A 146 -2.02 11.26 -1.32
N SER A 147 -2.55 10.02 -1.36
CA SER A 147 -1.73 8.81 -1.27
C SER A 147 -0.71 8.70 -2.40
N TYR A 148 -1.08 9.07 -3.62
CA TYR A 148 -0.15 9.15 -4.76
C TYR A 148 0.95 10.21 -4.57
N LYS A 149 0.64 11.31 -3.89
CA LYS A 149 1.57 12.44 -3.68
C LYS A 149 2.62 12.13 -2.62
N HIS A 150 2.25 11.37 -1.59
CA HIS A 150 3.09 11.12 -0.42
C HIS A 150 3.96 9.85 -0.52
N ARG A 151 3.96 9.14 -1.67
CA ARG A 151 4.65 7.85 -1.85
C ARG A 151 4.30 6.84 -0.76
N TYR A 152 3.07 6.86 -0.27
CA TYR A 152 2.61 5.75 0.57
C TYR A 152 2.62 4.49 -0.30
N ALA A 153 3.14 3.39 0.27
CA ALA A 153 3.37 2.11 -0.39
C ALA A 153 2.17 1.62 -1.20
N ASN A 154 2.40 0.69 -2.14
CA ASN A 154 1.48 -0.05 -3.03
C ASN A 154 0.06 -0.40 -2.48
N TRP A 155 -0.71 0.61 -2.11
CA TRP A 155 -1.96 0.52 -1.37
C TRP A 155 -3.11 0.09 -2.27
N GLU A 156 -2.98 0.25 -3.59
CA GLU A 156 -3.96 -0.25 -4.55
C GLU A 156 -4.04 -1.78 -4.55
N ASN A 157 -2.93 -2.50 -4.29
CA ASN A 157 -2.92 -3.96 -4.29
C ASN A 157 -3.84 -4.57 -3.22
N PRO A 158 -3.80 -4.13 -1.95
CA PRO A 158 -4.81 -4.49 -0.96
C PRO A 158 -6.24 -4.27 -1.45
N PHE A 159 -6.55 -3.13 -2.10
CA PHE A 159 -7.92 -2.88 -2.59
C PHE A 159 -8.32 -3.79 -3.76
N ARG A 160 -7.38 -4.16 -4.64
CA ARG A 160 -7.63 -5.19 -5.66
C ARG A 160 -8.00 -6.51 -5.00
N TRP A 161 -7.28 -6.88 -3.94
CA TRP A 161 -7.57 -8.08 -3.17
C TRP A 161 -8.94 -8.00 -2.47
N PHE A 162 -9.23 -6.89 -1.77
CA PHE A 162 -10.51 -6.69 -1.09
C PHE A 162 -11.71 -6.76 -2.03
N MET A 163 -11.57 -6.29 -3.27
CA MET A 163 -12.63 -6.31 -4.28
C MET A 163 -12.75 -7.64 -5.02
N ALA A 164 -11.69 -8.44 -5.08
CA ALA A 164 -11.70 -9.71 -5.80
C ALA A 164 -12.04 -10.92 -4.92
N HIS A 165 -11.63 -10.93 -3.65
CA HIS A 165 -11.69 -12.12 -2.80
C HIS A 165 -12.81 -12.03 -1.75
N PRO A 166 -13.79 -12.94 -1.73
CA PRO A 166 -14.95 -12.86 -0.84
C PRO A 166 -14.60 -12.75 0.65
N SER A 167 -13.59 -13.51 1.11
CA SER A 167 -13.18 -13.47 2.51
C SER A 167 -12.57 -12.13 2.90
N ALA A 168 -11.91 -11.46 1.96
CA ALA A 168 -11.30 -10.16 2.14
C ALA A 168 -12.35 -9.04 2.09
N THR A 169 -13.35 -9.15 1.21
CA THR A 169 -14.53 -8.26 1.20
C THR A 169 -15.26 -8.35 2.55
N HIS A 170 -15.58 -9.56 3.00
CA HIS A 170 -16.26 -9.79 4.26
C HIS A 170 -15.46 -9.27 5.48
N MET A 171 -14.13 -9.42 5.47
CA MET A 171 -13.27 -8.81 6.47
C MET A 171 -13.48 -7.29 6.57
N VAL A 172 -13.51 -6.58 5.44
CA VAL A 172 -13.70 -5.12 5.42
C VAL A 172 -15.09 -4.75 5.97
N ASP A 173 -16.14 -5.41 5.49
CA ASP A 173 -17.52 -5.11 5.88
C ASP A 173 -17.80 -5.37 7.36
N SER A 174 -17.18 -6.42 7.91
CA SER A 174 -17.33 -6.80 9.32
C SER A 174 -16.89 -5.70 10.30
N VAL A 175 -15.97 -4.81 9.90
CA VAL A 175 -15.46 -3.74 10.76
C VAL A 175 -16.59 -2.75 11.10
N HIS A 176 -17.33 -2.30 10.09
CA HIS A 176 -18.46 -1.40 10.30
C HIS A 176 -19.57 -2.07 11.12
N GLN A 177 -19.89 -3.34 10.80
CA GLN A 177 -20.91 -4.11 11.51
C GLN A 177 -20.59 -4.19 13.01
N HIS A 178 -19.37 -4.59 13.36
CA HIS A 178 -18.96 -4.66 14.76
C HIS A 178 -18.89 -3.30 15.44
N ALA A 179 -18.52 -2.24 14.71
CA ALA A 179 -18.49 -0.90 15.29
C ALA A 179 -19.90 -0.40 15.68
N ILE A 180 -20.94 -0.73 14.90
CA ILE A 180 -22.35 -0.45 15.27
C ILE A 180 -22.77 -1.25 16.51
N GLU A 181 -22.25 -2.47 16.68
CA GLU A 181 -22.45 -3.30 17.88
C GLU A 181 -21.65 -2.82 19.10
N ALA A 182 -21.05 -1.63 19.03
CA ALA A 182 -20.17 -1.06 20.05
C ALA A 182 -18.90 -1.89 20.32
N ARG A 183 -18.41 -2.64 19.32
CA ARG A 183 -17.22 -3.50 19.41
C ARG A 183 -16.08 -3.02 18.54
N CYS A 184 -14.85 -3.14 19.05
CA CYS A 184 -13.65 -3.03 18.23
C CYS A 184 -13.20 -4.43 17.82
N ALA A 185 -13.75 -4.91 16.71
CA ALA A 185 -13.58 -6.28 16.23
C ALA A 185 -13.60 -6.34 14.69
N MET A 186 -13.10 -7.44 14.12
CA MET A 186 -13.16 -7.72 12.69
C MET A 186 -13.20 -9.23 12.43
N ALA A 187 -13.75 -9.64 11.30
CA ALA A 187 -13.49 -10.95 10.73
C ALA A 187 -12.06 -10.98 10.15
N LEU A 188 -11.49 -12.18 10.03
CA LEU A 188 -10.19 -12.38 9.37
C LEU A 188 -10.41 -13.08 8.03
N PRO A 189 -9.61 -12.75 7.01
CA PRO A 189 -9.77 -13.30 5.67
C PRO A 189 -9.14 -14.68 5.60
N GLU A 190 -9.44 -15.42 4.54
CA GLU A 190 -8.80 -16.70 4.27
C GLU A 190 -7.48 -16.47 3.54
N ALA A 191 -6.39 -16.27 4.28
CA ALA A 191 -5.09 -15.97 3.69
C ALA A 191 -3.90 -16.34 4.59
N GLU A 192 -2.75 -16.56 3.96
CA GLU A 192 -1.45 -16.62 4.63
C GLU A 192 -0.80 -15.24 4.62
N LEU A 193 -0.14 -14.88 5.72
CA LEU A 193 0.54 -13.58 5.85
C LEU A 193 1.99 -13.75 6.25
N GLU A 194 2.85 -12.89 5.69
CA GLU A 194 4.18 -12.62 6.22
C GLU A 194 4.21 -11.22 6.83
N ALA A 195 4.69 -11.10 8.07
CA ALA A 195 4.72 -9.82 8.77
C ALA A 195 5.94 -9.65 9.69
N ASN A 196 6.29 -8.40 9.94
CA ASN A 196 7.15 -8.00 11.05
C ASN A 196 6.27 -7.46 12.18
N ILE A 197 6.46 -7.97 13.38
CA ILE A 197 5.71 -7.55 14.56
C ILE A 197 6.66 -6.93 15.59
N ASN A 198 6.17 -5.90 16.28
CA ASN A 198 6.77 -5.41 17.51
C ASN A 198 5.89 -5.85 18.68
N PHE A 199 6.49 -6.37 19.74
CA PHE A 199 5.74 -6.88 20.89
C PHE A 199 6.45 -6.60 22.22
N VAL A 200 5.69 -6.63 23.29
CA VAL A 200 6.17 -6.69 24.67
C VAL A 200 6.03 -8.12 25.17
N GLU A 201 7.02 -8.60 25.90
CA GLU A 201 6.96 -9.92 26.52
C GLU A 201 6.59 -9.77 28.00
N TYR A 202 5.57 -10.52 28.42
CA TYR A 202 5.11 -10.54 29.81
C TYR A 202 4.62 -11.94 30.15
N ALA A 203 5.12 -12.51 31.25
CA ALA A 203 4.80 -13.87 31.69
C ALA A 203 4.94 -14.96 30.59
N GLY A 204 5.95 -14.84 29.72
CA GLY A 204 6.19 -15.77 28.60
C GLY A 204 5.20 -15.66 27.43
N ARG A 205 4.32 -14.65 27.45
CA ARG A 205 3.37 -14.33 26.36
C ARG A 205 3.81 -13.05 25.66
N ARG A 206 3.46 -12.91 24.38
CA ARG A 206 3.89 -11.79 23.52
C ARG A 206 2.70 -10.92 23.11
N PHE A 207 2.69 -9.69 23.58
CA PHE A 207 1.62 -8.73 23.33
C PHE A 207 2.03 -7.76 22.22
N VAL A 208 1.42 -7.91 21.04
CA VAL A 208 1.81 -7.19 19.84
C VAL A 208 1.30 -5.75 19.90
N THR A 209 2.21 -4.79 19.80
CA THR A 209 1.92 -3.34 19.82
C THR A 209 1.93 -2.73 18.43
N ASN A 210 2.65 -3.35 17.49
CA ASN A 210 2.68 -2.93 16.10
C ASN A 210 2.80 -4.14 15.18
N PHE A 211 2.11 -4.10 14.06
CA PHE A 211 2.03 -5.18 13.09
C PHE A 211 2.24 -4.60 11.70
N LYS A 212 3.27 -5.09 11.00
CA LYS A 212 3.66 -4.58 9.68
C LYS A 212 3.67 -5.72 8.68
N ILE A 213 2.63 -5.78 7.85
CA ILE A 213 2.45 -6.81 6.83
C ILE A 213 3.46 -6.56 5.70
N ILE A 214 4.15 -7.63 5.29
CA ILE A 214 5.04 -7.64 4.14
C ILE A 214 4.24 -8.06 2.91
N SER A 215 3.57 -9.22 3.01
CA SER A 215 2.76 -9.79 1.95
C SER A 215 1.63 -10.64 2.50
N ILE A 216 0.59 -10.80 1.69
CA ILE A 216 -0.55 -11.69 1.92
C ILE A 216 -0.72 -12.58 0.70
N THR A 217 -0.96 -13.86 0.91
CA THR A 217 -1.31 -14.84 -0.13
C THR A 217 -2.73 -15.32 0.14
N PRO A 218 -3.73 -14.88 -0.65
CA PRO A 218 -5.12 -15.32 -0.50
C PRO A 218 -5.25 -16.84 -0.74
N LEU A 219 -6.12 -17.49 0.03
CA LEU A 219 -6.42 -18.92 -0.09
C LEU A 219 -7.79 -19.18 -0.70
N ASP A 220 -8.70 -18.21 -0.64
CA ASP A 220 -9.99 -18.26 -1.32
C ASP A 220 -9.84 -17.89 -2.81
N LYS A 221 -10.83 -18.30 -3.62
CA LYS A 221 -10.85 -18.00 -5.05
C LYS A 221 -11.39 -16.59 -5.30
N PRO A 222 -10.77 -15.81 -6.22
CA PRO A 222 -11.32 -14.53 -6.61
C PRO A 222 -12.64 -14.71 -7.38
N ILE A 223 -13.61 -13.83 -7.13
CA ILE A 223 -14.89 -13.78 -7.87
C ILE A 223 -14.64 -13.39 -9.33
N HIS A 224 -13.69 -12.49 -9.55
CA HIS A 224 -13.31 -11.99 -10.87
C HIS A 224 -11.79 -11.94 -11.00
N GLU A 225 -11.28 -12.31 -12.18
CA GLU A 225 -9.88 -12.06 -12.51
C GLU A 225 -9.68 -10.57 -12.79
N LEU A 226 -9.19 -9.84 -11.78
CA LEU A 226 -8.91 -8.42 -11.89
C LEU A 226 -7.59 -8.16 -12.61
N LYS A 227 -7.60 -7.11 -13.44
CA LYS A 227 -6.38 -6.61 -14.05
C LYS A 227 -5.35 -6.24 -12.97
N GLN A 228 -4.12 -6.74 -13.12
CA GLN A 228 -2.98 -6.53 -12.18
C GLN A 228 -3.15 -7.15 -10.78
N LEU A 229 -4.18 -7.97 -10.53
CA LEU A 229 -4.24 -8.75 -9.30
C LEU A 229 -3.10 -9.79 -9.30
N LYS A 230 -2.34 -9.81 -8.21
CA LYS A 230 -1.23 -10.75 -8.02
C LYS A 230 -1.68 -11.86 -7.07
N SER A 231 -1.10 -13.05 -7.22
CA SER A 231 -1.29 -14.15 -6.26
C SER A 231 -0.75 -13.83 -4.87
N ALA A 232 0.31 -13.01 -4.79
CA ALA A 232 0.85 -12.48 -3.54
C ALA A 232 0.69 -10.95 -3.51
N ILE A 233 -0.11 -10.48 -2.57
CA ILE A 233 -0.45 -9.07 -2.34
C ILE A 233 0.61 -8.45 -1.45
N ARG A 234 1.46 -7.60 -2.02
CA ARG A 234 2.53 -6.93 -1.27
C ARG A 234 2.07 -5.58 -0.75
N TYR A 235 2.38 -5.33 0.52
CA TYR A 235 2.01 -4.12 1.27
C TYR A 235 3.10 -3.05 1.25
N HIS A 236 4.31 -3.42 0.83
CA HIS A 236 5.42 -2.51 0.66
C HIS A 236 6.09 -2.75 -0.69
N ASP A 237 6.46 -1.67 -1.35
CA ASP A 237 7.48 -1.70 -2.39
C ASP A 237 8.81 -1.90 -1.66
N GLY A 238 9.07 -3.14 -1.23
CA GLY A 238 10.45 -3.56 -1.05
C GLY A 238 11.18 -3.20 -2.34
N HIS A 239 12.40 -2.68 -2.24
CA HIS A 239 13.33 -2.85 -3.35
C HIS A 239 13.29 -4.32 -3.71
N ASP A 240 12.62 -4.64 -4.81
CA ASP A 240 12.44 -5.98 -5.29
C ASP A 240 13.82 -6.58 -5.55
N ASN A 241 14.35 -7.32 -4.58
CA ASN A 241 15.53 -8.14 -4.82
C ASN A 241 15.21 -9.29 -5.80
N CYS A 242 13.93 -9.62 -5.99
CA CYS A 242 13.48 -10.56 -7.02
C CYS A 242 13.39 -9.91 -8.42
N GLU A 243 12.92 -8.66 -8.56
CA GLU A 243 12.85 -7.99 -9.88
C GLU A 243 14.23 -7.63 -10.43
N ARG A 244 15.26 -7.49 -9.59
CA ARG A 244 16.65 -7.36 -10.06
C ARG A 244 17.14 -8.57 -10.86
N ALA A 245 16.56 -9.76 -10.64
CA ALA A 245 16.92 -10.96 -11.36
C ALA A 245 16.15 -11.14 -12.67
N GLN A 246 14.94 -10.58 -12.79
CA GLN A 246 14.06 -10.79 -13.97
C GLN A 246 13.98 -9.58 -14.91
N HIS A 247 14.14 -8.35 -14.45
CA HIS A 247 14.24 -7.16 -15.33
C HIS A 247 15.67 -6.93 -15.85
N ARG A 248 16.40 -8.00 -16.16
CA ARG A 248 17.67 -7.90 -16.87
C ARG A 248 17.51 -7.96 -18.38
N HIS A 249 16.38 -8.39 -18.94
CA HIS A 249 16.14 -8.36 -20.39
C HIS A 249 14.66 -8.13 -20.71
N ASP A 250 14.32 -6.86 -20.91
CA ASP A 250 13.37 -6.37 -21.94
C ASP A 250 13.37 -4.83 -21.87
N LEU A 251 14.57 -4.25 -21.93
CA LEU A 251 14.65 -2.82 -22.28
C LEU A 251 14.27 -2.72 -23.76
N PRO A 252 13.38 -1.79 -24.15
CA PRO A 252 13.04 -1.61 -25.54
C PRO A 252 14.32 -1.39 -26.34
N THR A 253 14.58 -2.20 -27.36
CA THR A 253 15.67 -1.96 -28.30
C THR A 253 15.42 -0.60 -28.93
N ILE A 254 16.32 0.35 -28.65
CA ILE A 254 16.31 1.67 -29.25
C ILE A 254 17.23 1.59 -30.46
N PRO A 255 16.71 1.71 -31.70
CA PRO A 255 17.56 1.74 -32.88
C PRO A 255 18.53 2.92 -32.78
N ARG A 256 19.78 2.69 -33.19
CA ARG A 256 20.83 3.70 -33.22
C ARG A 256 20.85 4.36 -34.59
N HIS A 257 21.37 5.57 -34.64
CA HIS A 257 21.73 6.21 -35.90
C HIS A 257 22.88 5.46 -36.59
N ALA A 258 23.11 5.72 -37.87
CA ALA A 258 24.18 5.11 -38.66
C ALA A 258 25.59 5.38 -38.09
N ASP A 259 25.76 6.47 -37.35
CA ASP A 259 26.97 6.84 -36.60
C ASP A 259 27.09 6.14 -35.22
N SER A 260 26.20 5.19 -34.93
CA SER A 260 26.06 4.51 -33.63
C SER A 260 25.62 5.39 -32.46
N SER A 261 25.23 6.65 -32.71
CA SER A 261 24.71 7.56 -31.70
C SER A 261 23.29 7.20 -31.28
N THR A 262 22.98 7.45 -30.02
CA THR A 262 21.64 7.29 -29.45
C THR A 262 20.90 8.62 -29.30
N ASP A 263 21.61 9.74 -29.47
CA ASP A 263 21.08 11.07 -29.23
C ASP A 263 20.01 11.44 -30.26
N VAL A 264 19.01 12.20 -29.81
CA VAL A 264 17.92 12.68 -30.67
C VAL A 264 18.44 13.80 -31.55
N ASN A 265 18.36 13.64 -32.87
CA ASN A 265 18.77 14.67 -33.84
C ASN A 265 17.69 15.76 -33.99
N ASP A 266 17.96 16.80 -34.79
CA ASP A 266 17.04 17.95 -34.90
C ASP A 266 15.69 17.55 -35.53
N ASP A 267 15.70 16.66 -36.52
CA ASP A 267 14.50 16.20 -37.22
C ASP A 267 13.60 15.35 -36.33
N GLU A 268 14.19 14.44 -35.55
CA GLU A 268 13.48 13.66 -34.53
C GLU A 268 12.94 14.58 -33.43
N TRP A 269 13.74 15.57 -33.02
CA TRP A 269 13.38 16.49 -31.94
C TRP A 269 12.16 17.34 -32.30
N GLN A 270 12.03 17.82 -33.53
CA GLN A 270 10.88 18.61 -33.98
C GLN A 270 9.54 17.87 -33.82
N ILE A 271 9.56 16.54 -33.93
CA ILE A 271 8.36 15.69 -33.79
C ILE A 271 8.14 15.30 -32.33
N ILE A 272 9.22 15.09 -31.58
CA ILE A 272 9.18 14.64 -30.19
C ILE A 272 8.82 15.78 -29.23
N GLU A 273 9.32 16.99 -29.47
CA GLU A 273 9.13 18.14 -28.58
C GLU A 273 7.65 18.44 -28.27
N PRO A 274 6.73 18.44 -29.26
CA PRO A 274 5.30 18.64 -29.01
C PRO A 274 4.61 17.50 -28.25
N LEU A 275 5.17 16.28 -28.28
CA LEU A 275 4.63 15.10 -27.59
C LEU A 275 4.93 15.13 -26.09
N ILE A 276 5.94 15.89 -25.67
CA ILE A 276 6.31 15.99 -24.27
C ILE A 276 5.47 17.07 -23.60
N THR A 277 4.46 16.65 -22.83
CA THR A 277 3.56 17.60 -22.17
C THR A 277 4.30 18.36 -21.07
N ASN A 278 4.52 19.68 -21.27
CA ASN A 278 5.19 20.52 -20.27
C ASN A 278 4.18 21.05 -19.23
N HIS A 279 3.81 20.21 -18.26
CA HIS A 279 2.76 20.49 -17.26
C HIS A 279 3.03 21.65 -16.27
N LEU A 280 4.10 22.45 -16.44
CA LEU A 280 4.52 23.45 -15.45
C LEU A 280 4.56 24.90 -15.98
N GLY A 281 4.08 25.18 -17.20
CA GLY A 281 3.99 26.55 -17.72
C GLY A 281 5.33 27.30 -17.87
N ARG A 282 6.46 26.65 -17.56
CA ARG A 282 7.81 27.20 -17.70
C ARG A 282 8.62 26.31 -18.65
N PRO A 283 9.19 26.86 -19.74
CA PRO A 283 10.08 26.10 -20.60
C PRO A 283 11.23 25.54 -19.76
N THR A 284 11.42 24.23 -19.79
CA THR A 284 12.61 23.62 -19.19
C THR A 284 13.71 23.71 -20.24
N THR A 285 14.72 24.54 -20.00
CA THR A 285 15.78 24.92 -20.96
C THR A 285 16.64 23.75 -21.48
N ASP A 286 16.41 22.51 -21.04
CA ASP A 286 17.23 21.33 -21.38
C ASP A 286 16.38 20.06 -21.61
N LEU A 287 15.15 20.17 -22.12
CA LEU A 287 14.26 19.02 -22.29
C LEU A 287 14.86 17.91 -23.18
N ARG A 288 15.46 18.30 -24.31
CA ARG A 288 16.17 17.40 -25.22
C ARG A 288 17.33 16.67 -24.57
N GLN A 289 18.12 17.38 -23.76
CA GLN A 289 19.28 16.79 -23.09
C GLN A 289 18.89 15.79 -22.00
N ARG A 290 17.78 16.05 -21.28
CA ARG A 290 17.19 15.06 -20.37
C ARG A 290 16.68 13.84 -21.13
N LEU A 291 16.09 14.06 -22.30
CA LEU A 291 15.64 12.95 -23.13
C LEU A 291 16.81 12.11 -23.65
N ASN A 292 17.87 12.73 -24.16
CA ASN A 292 19.10 12.04 -24.58
C ASN A 292 19.69 11.22 -23.42
N SER A 293 19.72 11.78 -22.21
CA SER A 293 20.20 11.08 -21.00
C SER A 293 19.36 9.84 -20.65
N VAL A 294 18.05 9.90 -20.85
CA VAL A 294 17.14 8.77 -20.63
C VAL A 294 17.33 7.72 -21.73
N ILE A 295 17.36 8.13 -22.99
CA ILE A 295 17.54 7.24 -24.15
C ILE A 295 18.89 6.54 -24.10
N GLY A 296 19.98 7.26 -23.89
CA GLY A 296 21.32 6.69 -23.82
C GLY A 296 21.48 5.71 -22.67
N LYS A 297 20.86 5.97 -21.50
CA LYS A 297 20.80 4.97 -20.43
C LYS A 297 20.04 3.72 -20.87
N LEU A 298 18.88 3.88 -21.50
CA LEU A 298 18.05 2.75 -21.93
C LEU A 298 18.73 1.91 -23.01
N ALA A 299 19.48 2.54 -23.92
CA ALA A 299 20.21 1.90 -25.01
C ALA A 299 21.52 1.22 -24.57
N THR A 300 22.16 1.70 -23.50
CA THR A 300 23.41 1.11 -22.97
C THR A 300 23.17 0.06 -21.89
N GLY A 301 22.00 0.06 -21.25
CA GLY A 301 21.68 -0.85 -20.15
C GLY A 301 22.45 -0.57 -18.85
N LEU A 302 23.27 0.49 -18.81
CA LEU A 302 24.05 0.88 -17.64
C LEU A 302 23.15 1.32 -16.47
N SER A 303 23.69 1.20 -15.25
CA SER A 303 23.01 1.73 -14.07
C SER A 303 22.90 3.25 -14.17
N TRP A 304 21.81 3.84 -13.65
CA TRP A 304 21.64 5.30 -13.64
C TRP A 304 22.82 6.03 -12.97
N LYS A 305 23.56 5.41 -12.05
CA LYS A 305 24.74 6.06 -11.42
C LYS A 305 26.01 5.97 -12.26
N SER A 306 26.05 5.03 -13.21
CA SER A 306 27.25 4.69 -13.99
C SER A 306 27.21 5.26 -15.42
N TYR A 307 26.07 5.79 -15.85
CA TYR A 307 25.93 6.39 -17.17
C TYR A 307 26.60 7.79 -17.19
N PRO A 308 27.41 8.12 -18.22
CA PRO A 308 28.05 9.43 -18.33
C PRO A 308 27.06 10.49 -18.81
N TYR A 309 26.52 11.27 -17.87
CA TYR A 309 25.61 12.38 -18.18
C TYR A 309 26.40 13.60 -18.69
N THR A 310 26.05 14.10 -19.86
CA THR A 310 26.63 15.33 -20.44
C THR A 310 26.07 16.59 -19.76
N ARG A 311 24.80 16.56 -19.30
CA ARG A 311 24.13 17.63 -18.54
C ARG A 311 23.12 17.07 -17.54
N GLY A 312 22.95 17.76 -16.40
CA GLY A 312 22.05 17.37 -15.33
C GLY A 312 22.61 16.23 -14.45
N THR A 313 21.85 15.81 -13.45
CA THR A 313 22.24 14.70 -12.57
C THR A 313 21.52 13.41 -12.95
N TRP A 314 22.08 12.26 -12.56
CA TRP A 314 21.41 10.96 -12.71
C TRP A 314 20.01 10.93 -12.07
N ASN A 315 19.79 11.75 -11.04
CA ASN A 315 18.51 11.87 -10.36
C ASN A 315 17.48 12.59 -11.25
N ASP A 316 17.90 13.61 -11.99
CA ASP A 316 17.03 14.35 -12.92
C ASP A 316 16.59 13.46 -14.08
N ALA A 317 17.52 12.68 -14.66
CA ALA A 317 17.22 11.73 -15.72
C ALA A 317 16.30 10.59 -15.23
N SER A 318 16.55 10.04 -14.04
CA SER A 318 15.72 9.00 -13.43
C SER A 318 14.30 9.49 -13.13
N GLN A 319 14.16 10.74 -12.66
CA GLN A 319 12.85 11.36 -12.43
C GLN A 319 12.11 11.66 -13.73
N ALA A 320 12.80 12.14 -14.77
CA ALA A 320 12.22 12.37 -16.09
C ALA A 320 11.71 11.05 -16.71
N TYR A 321 12.53 9.99 -16.69
CA TYR A 321 12.13 8.66 -17.15
C TYR A 321 10.86 8.16 -16.45
N ARG A 322 10.81 8.23 -15.11
CA ARG A 322 9.64 7.79 -14.34
C ARG A 322 8.40 8.60 -14.69
N ARG A 323 8.57 9.91 -14.89
CA ARG A 323 7.46 10.82 -15.22
C ARG A 323 6.90 10.50 -16.60
N TRP A 324 7.75 10.44 -17.63
CA TRP A 324 7.31 10.15 -19.00
C TRP A 324 6.78 8.72 -19.15
N LYS A 325 7.33 7.76 -18.42
CA LYS A 325 6.76 6.40 -18.36
C LYS A 325 5.37 6.40 -17.72
N LYS A 326 5.15 7.19 -16.67
CA LYS A 326 3.85 7.30 -16.00
C LYS A 326 2.81 8.01 -16.86
N CYS A 327 3.21 9.03 -17.61
CA CYS A 327 2.32 9.81 -18.47
C CYS A 327 2.03 9.13 -19.82
N GLY A 328 2.78 8.08 -20.19
CA GLY A 328 2.68 7.43 -21.51
C GLY A 328 3.52 8.11 -22.60
N ASP A 329 4.01 9.34 -22.37
CA ASP A 329 4.87 10.08 -23.28
C ASP A 329 6.07 9.26 -23.76
N LEU A 330 6.68 8.46 -22.87
CA LEU A 330 7.87 7.68 -23.22
C LEU A 330 7.59 6.64 -24.31
N GLU A 331 6.41 6.03 -24.33
CA GLU A 331 6.05 5.03 -25.33
C GLU A 331 5.86 5.67 -26.71
N LEU A 332 5.23 6.85 -26.76
CA LEU A 332 5.06 7.65 -27.97
C LEU A 332 6.40 8.16 -28.52
N ILE A 333 7.30 8.59 -27.64
CA ILE A 333 8.63 9.03 -28.05
C ILE A 333 9.43 7.87 -28.65
N LEU A 334 9.40 6.70 -28.00
CA LEU A 334 10.10 5.53 -28.48
C LEU A 334 9.51 4.98 -29.80
N SER A 335 8.21 5.12 -30.03
CA SER A 335 7.62 4.73 -31.32
C SER A 335 8.09 5.63 -32.47
N VAL A 336 8.13 6.95 -32.25
CA VAL A 336 8.65 7.92 -33.24
C VAL A 336 10.11 7.64 -33.57
N ILE A 337 10.94 7.40 -32.55
CA ILE A 337 12.36 7.07 -32.73
C ILE A 337 12.52 5.78 -33.52
N ARG A 338 11.70 4.76 -33.26
CA ARG A 338 11.76 3.50 -33.99
C ARG A 338 11.43 3.71 -35.46
N GLU A 339 10.29 4.31 -35.75
CA GLU A 339 9.81 4.57 -37.10
C GLU A 339 10.84 5.35 -37.93
N ARG A 340 11.41 6.42 -37.36
CA ARG A 340 12.35 7.29 -38.07
C ARG A 340 13.72 6.68 -38.29
N ARG A 341 14.21 5.85 -37.36
CA ARG A 341 15.53 5.22 -37.51
C ARG A 341 15.48 3.93 -38.33
N THR A 342 14.33 3.25 -38.40
CA THR A 342 14.17 2.08 -39.28
C THR A 342 13.87 2.48 -40.73
N ALA A 343 13.20 3.60 -40.97
CA ALA A 343 12.88 4.09 -42.32
C ALA A 343 14.10 4.58 -43.13
N THR A 344 15.26 4.79 -42.49
CA THR A 344 16.50 5.24 -43.14
C THR A 344 17.40 4.08 -43.59
N THR A 345 16.95 2.82 -43.40
CA THR A 345 17.73 1.60 -43.75
C THR A 345 17.20 0.88 -45.00
N GLU A 346 16.17 1.41 -45.65
CA GLU A 346 15.78 1.07 -47.04
C GLU A 346 16.26 2.18 -47.99
#